data_AF-A0AAC9S0J1-F1
#
_entry.id   AF-A0AAC9S0J1-F1
#
_cell.length_a   1.000
_cell.length_b   1.000
_cell.length_c   1.000
_cell.angle_alpha   90.00
_cell.angle_beta   90.00
_cell.angle_gamma   90.00
#
_symmetry.space_group_name_H-M   'P 1'
#
loop_
_entity.id
_entity.type
_entity.pdbx_description
1 polymer ?
#
loop_
_entity_poly.entity_id
_entity_poly.type
_entity_poly.pdbx_seq_one_letter_code
_entity_poly.pdbx_strand_id
1 'polypeptide(L)'
;MRVTSKGQVTIPRDLRETFGIGANSEVIFGIEGGKITITPKHDKRRLADRERLDRFLAALDRLEGSGDQTMNADAVMALTRDR
;
A
#
# COMPACT_ATOMS: atom_id res chain seq x y z
N MET A 1 8.12 26.97 2.10
CA MET A 1 9.43 26.44 1.66
C MET A 1 9.76 27.06 0.31
N ARG A 2 11.00 27.47 0.06
CA ARG A 2 11.44 28.04 -1.23
C ARG A 2 12.36 27.04 -1.93
N VAL A 3 12.18 26.87 -3.24
CA VAL A 3 13.09 26.05 -4.06
C VAL A 3 14.36 26.86 -4.30
N THR A 4 15.52 26.25 -4.08
CA THR A 4 16.81 26.89 -4.34
C THR A 4 17.07 26.99 -5.85
N SER A 5 18.07 27.77 -6.27
CA SER A 5 18.50 27.85 -7.68
C SER A 5 18.93 26.50 -8.27
N LYS A 6 19.30 25.55 -7.41
CA LYS A 6 19.65 24.17 -7.78
C LYS A 6 18.45 23.22 -7.79
N GLY A 7 17.23 23.72 -7.60
CA GLY A 7 16.02 22.90 -7.56
C GLY A 7 15.81 22.13 -6.24
N GLN A 8 16.53 22.47 -5.17
CA GLN A 8 16.42 21.76 -3.89
C GLN A 8 15.32 22.39 -3.03
N VAL A 9 14.59 21.54 -2.29
CA VAL A 9 13.60 21.97 -1.29
C VAL A 9 13.83 21.21 0.02
N THR A 10 13.67 21.91 1.14
CA THR A 10 13.80 21.30 2.46
C THR A 10 12.49 20.65 2.88
N ILE A 11 12.57 19.42 3.41
CA ILE A 11 11.43 18.72 3.99
C ILE A 11 11.29 19.14 5.47
N PRO A 12 10.13 19.69 5.89
CA PRO A 12 9.85 19.99 7.30
C PRO A 12 10.10 18.80 8.23
N ARG A 13 10.46 19.08 9.49
CA ARG A 13 10.74 18.05 10.50
C ARG A 13 9.55 17.10 10.71
N ASP A 14 8.36 17.64 10.85
CA ASP A 14 7.15 16.85 11.15
C ASP A 14 6.85 15.82 10.05
N LEU A 15 7.05 16.21 8.78
CA LEU A 15 6.90 15.29 7.65
C LEU A 15 8.01 14.23 7.62
N ARG A 16 9.25 14.60 7.95
CA ARG A 16 10.34 13.63 8.05
C ARG A 16 10.08 12.58 9.12
N GLU A 17 9.60 12.98 10.29
CA GLU A 17 9.29 12.07 11.39
C GLU A 17 8.08 11.17 11.05
N THR A 18 7.02 11.77 10.49
CA THR A 18 5.80 11.02 10.09
C THR A 18 6.10 9.94 9.05
N PHE A 19 6.95 10.24 8.07
CA PHE A 19 7.27 9.31 6.98
C PHE A 19 8.62 8.58 7.18
N GLY A 20 9.25 8.68 8.36
CA GLY A 20 10.50 7.98 8.66
C GLY A 20 11.71 8.37 7.79
N ILE A 21 11.73 9.60 7.25
CA ILE A 21 12.81 10.13 6.40
C ILE A 21 13.91 10.72 7.30
N GLY A 22 14.84 9.87 7.72
CA GLY A 22 15.97 10.23 8.56
C GLY A 22 17.08 11.00 7.85
N ALA A 23 18.12 11.40 8.59
CA ALA A 23 19.33 11.93 7.97
C ALA A 23 20.01 10.84 7.12
N ASN A 24 20.55 11.20 5.95
CA ASN A 24 21.16 10.29 4.98
C ASN A 24 20.22 9.20 4.41
N SER A 25 18.90 9.36 4.54
CA SER A 25 17.95 8.44 3.92
C SER A 25 17.78 8.73 2.42
N GLU A 26 17.74 7.68 1.60
CA GLU A 26 17.36 7.80 0.20
C GLU A 26 15.83 7.85 0.04
N VAL A 27 15.35 8.67 -0.89
CA VAL A 27 13.93 8.81 -1.22
C VAL A 27 13.68 8.56 -2.70
N ILE A 28 12.50 8.07 -3.03
CA ILE A 28 11.99 7.90 -4.39
C ILE A 28 10.96 8.99 -4.65
N PHE A 29 11.10 9.66 -5.79
CA PHE A 29 10.13 10.62 -6.29
C PHE A 29 9.17 9.93 -7.26
N GLY A 30 7.88 10.22 -7.11
CA GLY A 30 6.82 9.78 -8.00
C GLY A 30 5.89 10.92 -8.39
N ILE A 31 5.00 10.64 -9.33
CA ILE A 31 3.93 11.56 -9.74
C ILE A 31 2.62 10.82 -9.58
N GLU A 32 1.71 11.41 -8.81
CA GLU A 32 0.38 10.83 -8.56
C GLU A 32 -0.66 11.94 -8.53
N GLY A 33 -1.65 11.87 -9.43
CA GLY A 33 -2.72 12.87 -9.52
C GLY A 33 -2.24 14.32 -9.70
N GLY A 34 -1.15 14.52 -10.46
CA GLY A 34 -0.55 15.83 -10.67
C GLY A 34 0.26 16.37 -9.48
N LYS A 35 0.49 15.56 -8.45
CA LYS A 35 1.31 15.90 -7.28
C LYS A 35 2.62 15.14 -7.31
N ILE A 36 3.70 15.79 -6.85
CA ILE A 36 4.97 15.12 -6.60
C ILE A 36 4.86 14.38 -5.27
N THR A 37 5.05 13.06 -5.31
CA THR A 37 5.08 12.22 -4.11
C THR A 37 6.53 11.87 -3.77
N ILE A 38 6.84 11.85 -2.48
CA ILE A 38 8.16 11.48 -1.96
C ILE A 38 7.96 10.29 -1.05
N THR A 39 8.74 9.24 -1.24
CA THR A 39 8.68 8.07 -0.35
C THR A 39 10.06 7.56 0.05
N PRO A 40 10.22 6.99 1.25
CA PRO A 40 11.49 6.37 1.64
C PRO A 40 11.83 5.19 0.72
N LYS A 41 13.08 5.12 0.25
CA LYS A 41 13.53 4.05 -0.67
C LYS A 41 13.62 2.68 0.02
N HIS A 42 13.96 2.67 1.32
CA HIS A 42 14.09 1.46 2.14
C HIS A 42 12.84 1.14 2.94
N ASP A 43 11.67 1.45 2.41
CA ASP A 43 10.41 1.09 3.04
C ASP A 43 10.14 -0.40 2.78
N LYS A 44 10.91 -1.28 3.47
CA LYS A 44 10.78 -2.74 3.40
C LYS A 44 9.34 -3.19 3.67
N ARG A 45 8.60 -2.40 4.46
CA ARG A 45 7.17 -2.56 4.69
C ARG A 45 6.36 -2.41 3.41
N ARG A 46 6.56 -1.36 2.60
CA ARG A 46 5.85 -1.21 1.32
C ARG A 46 6.11 -2.35 0.35
N LEU A 47 7.34 -2.84 0.27
CA LEU A 47 7.65 -3.96 -0.62
C LEU A 47 6.91 -5.23 -0.16
N ALA A 48 6.98 -5.53 1.15
CA ALA A 48 6.30 -6.67 1.75
C ALA A 48 4.77 -6.55 1.69
N ASP A 49 4.23 -5.35 1.86
CA ASP A 49 2.79 -5.06 1.79
C ASP A 49 2.29 -5.19 0.35
N ARG A 50 3.08 -4.76 -0.64
CA ARG A 50 2.77 -4.94 -2.06
C ARG A 50 2.79 -6.41 -2.45
N GLU A 51 3.81 -7.17 -2.05
CA GLU A 51 3.86 -8.62 -2.27
C GLU A 51 2.73 -9.37 -1.55
N ARG A 52 2.32 -8.91 -0.36
CA ARG A 52 1.18 -9.47 0.36
C ARG A 52 -0.13 -9.16 -0.37
N LEU A 53 -0.31 -7.93 -0.85
CA LEU A 53 -1.48 -7.52 -1.61
C LEU A 53 -1.56 -8.28 -2.94
N ASP A 54 -0.47 -8.39 -3.69
CA ASP A 54 -0.42 -9.13 -4.95
C ASP A 54 -0.78 -10.60 -4.75
N ARG A 55 -0.25 -11.24 -3.68
CA ARG A 55 -0.65 -12.60 -3.31
C ARG A 55 -2.12 -12.73 -2.93
N PHE A 56 -2.66 -11.73 -2.23
CA PHE A 56 -4.07 -11.71 -1.85
C PHE A 56 -4.98 -11.56 -3.08
N LEU A 57 -4.67 -10.64 -3.98
CA LEU A 57 -5.40 -10.47 -5.24
C LEU A 57 -5.33 -11.74 -6.10
N ALA A 58 -4.15 -12.35 -6.24
CA ALA A 58 -4.00 -13.61 -6.96
C ALA A 58 -4.80 -14.77 -6.33
N ALA A 59 -5.02 -14.74 -5.00
CA ALA A 59 -5.88 -15.71 -4.33
C ALA A 59 -7.36 -15.43 -4.60
N LEU A 60 -7.78 -14.16 -4.63
CA LEU A 60 -9.14 -13.77 -5.00
C LEU A 60 -9.47 -14.13 -6.44
N ASP A 61 -8.58 -13.86 -7.40
CA ASP A 61 -8.76 -14.23 -8.82
C ASP A 61 -8.96 -15.75 -8.98
N ARG A 62 -8.27 -16.56 -8.17
CA ARG A 62 -8.45 -18.03 -8.19
C ARG A 62 -9.76 -18.50 -7.60
N LEU A 63 -10.33 -17.73 -6.68
CA LEU A 63 -11.61 -18.02 -6.03
C LEU A 63 -12.78 -17.45 -6.83
N GLU A 64 -12.53 -16.51 -7.73
CA GLU A 64 -13.55 -15.95 -8.62
C GLU A 64 -14.21 -17.06 -9.45
N GLY A 65 -15.54 -17.11 -9.43
CA GLY A 65 -16.32 -18.14 -10.14
C GLY A 65 -16.37 -19.52 -9.47
N SER A 66 -15.67 -19.74 -8.35
CA SER A 66 -15.73 -21.01 -7.59
C SER A 66 -16.94 -21.11 -6.63
N GLY A 67 -17.69 -20.01 -6.46
CA GLY A 67 -18.85 -19.97 -5.58
C GLY A 67 -20.08 -20.65 -6.17
N ASP A 68 -20.71 -21.54 -5.40
CA ASP A 68 -22.00 -22.12 -5.75
C ASP A 68 -23.13 -21.10 -5.49
N GLN A 69 -23.66 -20.53 -6.57
CA GLN A 69 -24.75 -19.53 -6.53
C GLN A 69 -26.12 -20.12 -6.20
N THR A 70 -26.25 -21.45 -6.15
CA THR A 70 -27.52 -22.12 -5.82
C THR A 70 -27.71 -22.32 -4.32
N MET A 71 -26.67 -22.05 -3.52
CA MET A 71 -26.75 -22.14 -2.07
C MET A 71 -27.66 -21.06 -1.49
N ASN A 72 -28.61 -21.49 -0.64
CA ASN A 72 -29.46 -20.57 0.10
C ASN A 72 -28.76 -20.06 1.37
N ALA A 73 -29.30 -18.97 1.93
CA ALA A 73 -28.74 -18.32 3.11
C ALA A 73 -28.61 -19.27 4.32
N ASP A 74 -29.57 -20.16 4.53
CA ASP A 74 -29.55 -21.12 5.64
C ASP A 74 -28.41 -22.13 5.53
N ALA A 75 -28.13 -22.63 4.32
CA ALA A 75 -27.01 -23.54 4.06
C ALA A 75 -25.65 -22.86 4.26
N VAL A 76 -25.52 -21.58 3.86
CA VAL A 76 -24.30 -20.77 4.11
C VAL A 76 -24.11 -20.53 5.61
N MET A 77 -25.19 -20.19 6.32
CA MET A 77 -25.13 -19.99 7.78
C MET A 77 -24.78 -21.27 8.53
N ALA A 78 -25.30 -22.43 8.10
CA ALA A 78 -24.96 -23.72 8.69
C ALA A 78 -23.48 -24.09 8.50
N LEU A 79 -22.91 -23.81 7.31
CA LEU A 79 -21.50 -24.09 6.98
C LEU A 79 -20.50 -23.21 7.74
N THR A 80 -20.90 -22.02 8.20
CA THR A 80 -19.99 -21.01 8.76
C THR A 80 -20.11 -20.83 10.27
N ARG A 81 -21.11 -21.45 10.93
CA ARG A 81 -21.37 -21.27 12.36
C ARG A 81 -20.58 -22.18 13.30
N ASP A 82 -20.16 -23.37 12.87
CA ASP A 82 -19.46 -24.36 13.72
C ASP A 82 -17.96 -24.46 13.42
N ARG A 83 -17.29 -23.32 13.25
CA ARG A 83 -15.83 -23.27 13.17
C ARG A 83 -15.23 -22.41 14.27
#